data_AF-A0A357R3N6-F1
#
_entry.id   AF-A0A357R3N6-F1
#
_cell.length_a   1.000
_cell.length_b   1.000
_cell.length_c   1.000
_cell.angle_alpha   90.00
_cell.angle_beta   90.00
_cell.angle_gamma   90.00
#
_symmetry.space_group_name_H-M   'P 1'
#
loop_
_entity.id
_entity.type
_entity.pdbx_description
1 polymer ?
#
loop_
_entity_poly.entity_id
_entity_poly.type
_entity_poly.pdbx_seq_one_letter_code
_entity_poly.pdbx_strand_id
1 'polypeptide(L)'
;MRRKSNMEIREIAISHYGPLRDVRHRPQPGLQVFYGPNESGKTLLIDAILKLMLGKRLKDFKDIDRVTGMPLGRVALAFEGKEHIF
;
A
#
# COMPACT_ATOMS: atom_id res chain seq x y z
N MET A 1 14.60 -24.48 -14.96
CA MET A 1 13.63 -24.21 -13.88
C MET A 1 13.69 -22.73 -13.54
N ARG A 2 12.72 -21.93 -14.02
CA ARG A 2 12.70 -20.47 -13.79
C ARG A 2 12.32 -20.24 -12.32
N ARG A 3 13.24 -19.75 -11.48
CA ARG A 3 12.86 -19.29 -10.12
C ARG A 3 11.76 -18.24 -10.33
N LYS A 4 10.55 -18.48 -9.80
CA LYS A 4 9.55 -17.41 -9.69
C LYS A 4 10.21 -16.30 -8.87
N SER A 5 10.46 -15.15 -9.47
CA SER A 5 10.71 -13.93 -8.73
C SER A 5 9.44 -13.65 -7.93
N ASN A 6 9.43 -14.01 -6.66
CA ASN A 6 8.25 -13.87 -5.82
C ASN A 6 8.28 -12.46 -5.22
N MET A 7 7.43 -11.59 -5.74
CA MET A 7 7.08 -10.32 -5.10
C MET A 7 5.86 -10.56 -4.21
N GLU A 8 5.95 -10.19 -2.94
CA GLU A 8 4.88 -10.41 -1.95
C GLU A 8 4.80 -9.23 -0.99
N ILE A 9 3.62 -8.61 -0.88
CA ILE A 9 3.36 -7.60 0.15
C ILE A 9 3.04 -8.34 1.45
N ARG A 10 3.94 -8.29 2.43
CA ARG A 10 3.84 -8.97 3.72
C ARG A 10 2.97 -8.22 4.72
N GLU A 11 3.08 -6.90 4.73
CA GLU A 11 2.34 -6.04 5.65
C GLU A 11 2.06 -4.68 5.01
N ILE A 12 0.85 -4.18 5.25
CA ILE A 12 0.45 -2.79 5.04
C ILE A 12 0.05 -2.26 6.40
N ALA A 13 0.78 -1.29 6.93
CA ALA A 13 0.47 -0.68 8.22
C ALA A 13 0.43 0.85 8.06
N ILE A 14 -0.74 1.46 8.22
CA ILE A 14 -0.94 2.91 8.11
C ILE A 14 -1.50 3.41 9.43
N SER A 15 -0.68 4.12 10.19
CA SER A 15 -1.10 4.77 11.44
C SER A 15 -2.00 5.95 11.14
N HIS A 16 -1.68 6.74 10.11
CA HIS A 16 -2.49 7.90 9.73
C HIS A 16 -2.35 8.30 8.25
N TYR A 17 -3.48 8.49 7.57
CA TYR A 17 -3.54 9.17 6.27
C TYR A 17 -4.94 9.75 6.02
N GLY A 18 -5.10 11.07 6.16
CA GLY A 18 -6.44 11.69 6.11
C GLY A 18 -7.38 11.05 7.14
N PRO A 19 -8.58 10.56 6.76
CA PRO A 19 -9.48 9.85 7.67
C PRO A 19 -9.03 8.42 8.02
N LEU A 20 -8.03 7.85 7.34
CA LEU A 20 -7.50 6.52 7.70
C LEU A 20 -6.72 6.59 9.00
N ARG A 21 -7.04 5.69 9.92
CA ARG A 21 -6.41 5.53 11.24
C ARG A 21 -6.18 4.05 11.51
N ASP A 22 -4.99 3.73 12.02
CA ASP A 22 -4.64 2.43 12.58
C ASP A 22 -4.99 1.21 11.69
N VAL A 23 -4.80 1.36 10.38
CA VAL A 23 -5.05 0.30 9.40
C VAL A 23 -3.88 -0.68 9.43
N ARG A 24 -4.18 -1.98 9.56
CA ARG A 24 -3.18 -3.05 9.43
C ARG A 24 -3.73 -4.22 8.63
N HIS A 25 -3.03 -4.58 7.55
CA HIS A 25 -3.33 -5.75 6.73
C HIS A 25 -2.09 -6.61 6.55
N ARG A 26 -2.31 -7.93 6.53
CA ARG A 26 -1.29 -8.95 6.18
C ARG A 26 -1.79 -9.77 5.01
N PRO A 27 -1.66 -9.24 3.77
CA PRO A 27 -2.11 -9.92 2.57
C PRO A 27 -1.60 -11.36 2.49
N GLN A 28 -2.46 -12.25 2.01
CA GLN A 28 -2.08 -13.63 1.69
C GLN A 28 -1.92 -13.78 0.17
N PRO A 29 -1.23 -14.83 -0.31
CA PRO A 29 -1.18 -15.12 -1.74
C PRO A 29 -2.58 -15.19 -2.37
N GLY A 30 -2.75 -14.57 -3.53
CA GLY A 30 -4.01 -14.55 -4.27
C GLY A 30 -4.64 -13.15 -4.38
N LEU A 31 -5.91 -13.11 -4.74
CA LEU A 31 -6.67 -11.86 -4.90
C LEU A 31 -7.08 -11.30 -3.54
N GLN A 32 -6.65 -10.08 -3.23
CA GLN A 32 -7.08 -9.34 -2.05
C GLN A 32 -8.16 -8.32 -2.45
N VAL A 33 -9.32 -8.38 -1.81
CA VAL A 33 -10.47 -7.49 -2.10
C VAL A 33 -10.72 -6.56 -0.93
N PHE A 34 -10.62 -5.26 -1.16
CA PHE A 34 -11.03 -4.22 -0.21
C PHE A 34 -12.40 -3.67 -0.61
N TYR A 35 -13.44 -3.96 0.18
CA TYR A 35 -14.83 -3.58 -0.12
C TYR A 35 -15.48 -2.87 1.08
N GLY A 36 -16.60 -2.20 0.84
CA GLY A 36 -17.33 -1.44 1.86
C GLY A 36 -18.12 -0.26 1.27
N PRO A 37 -18.90 0.48 2.09
CA PRO A 37 -19.71 1.62 1.66
C PRO A 37 -18.89 2.74 0.99
N ASN A 38 -19.53 3.64 0.26
CA ASN A 38 -18.86 4.86 -0.21
C ASN A 38 -18.17 5.59 0.94
N GLU A 39 -17.05 6.25 0.65
CA GLU A 39 -16.27 7.03 1.63
C GLU A 39 -15.61 6.21 2.76
N SER A 40 -15.74 4.87 2.75
CA SER A 40 -15.10 3.99 3.73
C SER A 40 -13.55 3.93 3.66
N GLY A 41 -12.92 4.79 2.84
CA GLY A 41 -11.47 4.87 2.75
C GLY A 41 -10.77 3.88 1.79
N LYS A 42 -11.52 3.09 0.99
CA LYS A 42 -10.93 2.13 0.03
C LYS A 42 -9.93 2.76 -0.95
N THR A 43 -10.35 3.84 -1.61
CA THR A 43 -9.48 4.56 -2.57
C THR A 43 -8.30 5.21 -1.86
N LEU A 44 -8.50 5.73 -0.65
CA LEU A 44 -7.43 6.29 0.18
C LEU A 44 -6.42 5.25 0.64
N LEU A 45 -6.84 4.00 0.86
CA LEU A 45 -5.93 2.91 1.21
C LEU A 45 -4.97 2.63 0.05
N ILE A 46 -5.50 2.53 -1.18
CA ILE A 46 -4.67 2.35 -2.38
C ILE A 46 -3.75 3.56 -2.59
N ASP A 47 -4.27 4.77 -2.41
CA ASP A 47 -3.49 6.02 -2.49
C ASP A 47 -2.31 6.02 -1.50
N ALA A 48 -2.55 5.63 -0.24
CA ALA A 48 -1.51 5.52 0.79
C ALA A 48 -0.45 4.46 0.45
N ILE A 49 -0.87 3.28 -0.02
CA ILE A 49 0.05 2.20 -0.40
C ILE A 49 0.98 2.66 -1.53
N LEU A 50 0.41 3.30 -2.57
CA LEU A 50 1.18 3.82 -3.69
C LEU A 50 2.14 4.94 -3.24
N LYS A 51 1.69 5.84 -2.35
CA LYS A 51 2.54 6.90 -1.80
C LYS A 51 3.72 6.36 -0.98
N LEU A 52 3.50 5.36 -0.14
CA LEU A 52 4.58 4.71 0.62
C LEU A 52 5.58 4.04 -0.32
N MET A 53 5.10 3.21 -1.24
CA MET A 53 5.98 2.41 -2.11
C MET A 53 6.75 3.24 -3.15
N LEU A 54 6.16 4.31 -3.68
CA LEU A 54 6.72 5.04 -4.82
C LEU A 54 7.28 6.41 -4.46
N GLY A 55 6.83 7.02 -3.36
CA GLY A 55 7.29 8.33 -2.90
C GLY A 55 7.31 9.37 -4.03
N LYS A 56 8.49 9.94 -4.34
CA LYS A 56 8.65 10.97 -5.37
C LYS A 56 8.47 10.46 -6.82
N ARG A 57 8.33 9.15 -7.04
CA ARG A 57 8.13 8.53 -8.37
C ARG A 57 6.66 8.48 -8.81
N LEU A 58 5.74 9.09 -8.06
CA LEU A 58 4.30 9.12 -8.35
C LEU A 58 3.88 9.91 -9.60
N LYS A 59 4.81 10.54 -10.33
CA LYS A 59 4.51 11.44 -11.45
C LYS A 59 3.65 10.80 -12.57
N ASP A 60 3.62 9.48 -12.64
CA ASP A 60 2.86 8.72 -13.63
C ASP A 60 1.37 8.56 -13.27
N PHE A 61 0.96 8.96 -12.05
CA PHE A 61 -0.42 8.85 -11.58
C PHE A 61 -1.07 10.23 -11.44
N LYS A 62 -2.18 10.44 -12.17
CA LYS A 62 -2.88 11.74 -12.22
C LYS A 62 -3.76 12.05 -11.00
N ASP A 63 -4.28 11.02 -10.32
CA ASP A 63 -5.31 11.18 -9.27
C ASP A 63 -4.85 10.66 -7.88
N ILE A 64 -3.53 10.64 -7.66
CA ILE A 64 -2.91 10.27 -6.37
C ILE A 64 -2.58 11.57 -5.63
N ASP A 65 -3.60 12.19 -5.04
CA ASP A 65 -3.50 13.28 -4.06
C ASP A 65 -4.89 13.53 -3.46
N ARG A 66 -5.55 12.45 -3.01
CA ARG A 66 -6.90 12.52 -2.45
C ARG A 66 -6.98 13.33 -1.17
N VAL A 67 -5.87 13.37 -0.42
CA VAL A 67 -5.66 14.21 0.76
C VAL A 67 -4.24 14.79 0.74
N THR A 68 -4.05 15.88 1.47
CA THR A 68 -2.76 16.54 1.62
C THR A 68 -1.81 15.70 2.48
N GLY A 69 -0.51 15.75 2.15
CA GLY A 69 0.56 15.12 2.93
C GLY A 69 0.88 13.68 2.53
N MET A 70 1.80 13.10 3.29
CA MET A 70 2.25 11.71 3.13
C MET A 70 1.63 10.82 4.22
N PRO A 71 1.28 9.57 3.90
CA PRO A 71 0.84 8.60 4.90
C PRO A 71 1.93 8.36 5.95
N LEU A 72 1.53 8.26 7.21
CA LEU A 72 2.36 7.75 8.29
C LEU A 72 2.14 6.24 8.40
N GLY A 73 3.16 5.46 8.09
CA GLY A 73 3.03 4.01 8.02
C GLY A 73 4.22 3.34 7.35
N ARG A 74 4.04 2.09 6.98
CA ARG A 74 4.98 1.31 6.19
C ARG A 74 4.29 0.28 5.29
N VAL A 75 4.97 -0.08 4.21
CA VAL A 75 4.67 -1.29 3.42
C VAL A 75 5.89 -2.21 3.45
N ALA A 76 5.72 -3.45 3.90
CA ALA A 76 6.76 -4.47 3.85
C ALA A 76 6.58 -5.34 2.61
N LEU A 77 7.57 -5.33 1.71
CA LEU A 77 7.59 -6.07 0.47
C LEU A 77 8.74 -7.09 0.49
N ALA A 78 8.43 -8.38 0.31
CA ALA A 78 9.43 -9.39 0.03
C ALA A 78 9.66 -9.47 -1.49
N PHE A 79 10.90 -9.33 -1.93
CA PHE A 79 11.32 -9.50 -3.32
C PHE A 79 12.65 -10.27 -3.37
N GLU A 80 12.68 -11.36 -4.13
CA GLU A 80 13.88 -12.22 -4.26
C GLU A 80 14.49 -12.68 -2.92
N GLY A 81 13.64 -12.91 -1.92
CA GLY A 81 14.06 -13.33 -0.58
C GLY A 81 14.59 -12.21 0.31
N LYS A 82 14.57 -10.95 -0.15
CA LYS A 82 14.90 -9.76 0.64
C LYS A 82 13.64 -9.01 1.02
N GLU A 83 13.60 -8.51 2.25
CA GLU A 83 12.54 -7.62 2.72
C GLU A 83 12.92 -6.17 2.45
N HIS A 84 11.98 -5.42 1.90
CA HIS A 84 12.06 -3.99 1.64
C HIS A 84 10.95 -3.29 2.41
N ILE A 85 11.32 -2.34 3.25
CA ILE A 85 10.38 -1.52 4.01
C ILE A 85 10.35 -0.14 3.37
N PHE A 86 9.14 0.26 2.97
CA PHE A 86 8.82 1.58 2.43
C PHE A 86 8.05 2.39 3.46
#